data_AF-A0A2N2FMA5-F1
#
_entry.id   AF-A0A2N2FMA5-F1
#
_cell.length_a   1.000
_cell.length_b   1.000
_cell.length_c   1.000
_cell.angle_alpha   90.00
_cell.angle_beta   90.00
_cell.angle_gamma   90.00
#
_symmetry.space_group_name_H-M   'P 1'
#
loop_
_entity.id
_entity.type
_entity.pdbx_description
1 polymer ?
#
loop_
_entity_poly.entity_id
_entity_poly.type
_entity_poly.pdbx_seq_one_letter_code
_entity_poly.pdbx_strand_id
1 'polypeptide(L)' 'MPQLSTMQWTAILVGAALFVGISCYSIYDALRRDFGSTNAKLAWVQLAVLVPFFGGLAYLFFGRKRGRIDQ' A
#
# COMPACT_ATOMS: atom_id res chain seq x y z
N MET A 1 -24.71 17.87 12.22
CA MET A 1 -23.68 17.22 11.37
C MET A 1 -24.22 17.17 9.94
N PRO A 2 -23.40 17.39 8.91
CA PRO A 2 -23.89 17.32 7.53
C PRO A 2 -24.42 15.93 7.21
N GLN A 3 -25.65 15.85 6.69
CA GLN A 3 -26.26 14.59 6.23
C GLN A 3 -25.65 14.23 4.86
N LEU A 4 -24.79 13.21 4.82
CA LEU A 4 -24.21 12.74 3.57
C LEU A 4 -25.20 11.83 2.83
N SER A 5 -25.30 12.01 1.51
CA SER A 5 -26.12 11.15 0.65
C SER A 5 -25.52 9.75 0.55
N THR A 6 -26.34 8.77 0.18
CA THR A 6 -25.88 7.39 -0.07
C THR A 6 -24.71 7.34 -1.05
N MET A 7 -24.76 8.15 -2.12
CA MET A 7 -23.68 8.22 -3.11
C MET A 7 -22.36 8.74 -2.51
N GLN A 8 -22.42 9.73 -1.62
CA GLN A 8 -21.24 10.26 -0.93
C GLN A 8 -20.64 9.21 0.02
N TRP A 9 -21.49 8.50 0.77
CA TRP A 9 -21.05 7.38 1.60
C TRP A 9 -20.39 6.27 0.78
N THR A 10 -21.00 5.89 -0.34
CA THR A 10 -20.44 4.89 -1.25
C THR A 10 -19.07 5.33 -1.76
N ALA A 11 -18.92 6.58 -2.20
CA ALA A 11 -17.63 7.08 -2.69
C ALA A 11 -16.54 7.05 -1.62
N ILE A 12 -16.87 7.45 -0.38
CA ILE A 12 -15.95 7.41 0.76
C ILE A 12 -15.53 5.98 1.06
N LEU A 13 -16.49 5.05 1.14
CA LEU A 13 -16.21 3.65 1.45
C LEU A 13 -15.37 2.98 0.36
N VAL A 14 -15.66 3.25 -0.91
CA VAL A 14 -14.86 2.73 -2.04
C VAL A 14 -13.44 3.30 -2.00
N GLY A 15 -13.28 4.62 -1.80
CA GLY A 15 -11.97 5.24 -1.70
C GLY A 15 -11.15 4.70 -0.53
N ALA A 16 -11.77 4.54 0.64
CA ALA A 16 -11.14 3.97 1.82
C ALA A 16 -10.76 2.49 1.61
N ALA A 17 -11.65 1.69 1.05
CA ALA A 17 -11.38 0.28 0.76
C ALA A 17 -10.24 0.09 -0.24
N LEU A 18 -10.19 0.92 -1.30
CA LEU A 18 -9.09 0.92 -2.26
C LEU A 18 -7.76 1.30 -1.60
N PHE A 19 -7.77 2.34 -0.76
CA PHE A 19 -6.57 2.76 -0.02
C PHE A 19 -6.03 1.67 0.90
N VAL A 20 -6.91 1.09 1.72
CA VAL A 20 -6.55 0.02 2.66
C VAL A 20 -6.08 -1.22 1.89
N GLY A 21 -6.82 -1.62 0.85
CA GLY A 21 -6.47 -2.77 0.02
C GLY A 21 -5.09 -2.64 -0.64
N ILE A 22 -4.80 -1.49 -1.26
CA ILE A 22 -3.49 -1.22 -1.89
C ILE A 22 -2.38 -1.22 -0.85
N SER A 23 -2.60 -0.60 0.31
CA SER A 23 -1.60 -0.51 1.38
C SER A 23 -1.28 -1.90 1.95
N CYS A 24 -2.32 -2.66 2.32
CA CYS A 24 -2.18 -4.02 2.83
C CYS A 24 -1.51 -4.94 1.81
N TYR A 25 -1.92 -4.89 0.54
CA TYR A 25 -1.30 -5.66 -0.53
C TYR A 25 0.18 -5.32 -0.69
N SER A 26 0.53 -4.03 -0.70
CA SER A 26 1.90 -3.56 -0.86
C SER A 26 2.79 -4.02 0.29
N ILE A 27 2.30 -3.92 1.52
CA ILE A 27 3.02 -4.41 2.72
C ILE A 27 3.23 -5.92 2.62
N TYR A 28 2.17 -6.67 2.29
CA TYR A 28 2.24 -8.13 2.17
C TYR A 28 3.24 -8.57 1.10
N ASP A 29 3.19 -7.97 -0.10
CA ASP A 29 4.12 -8.26 -1.19
C ASP A 29 5.57 -7.86 -0.79
N ALA A 30 5.75 -6.74 -0.06
CA ALA A 30 7.06 -6.31 0.44
C ALA A 30 7.63 -7.28 1.48
N LEU A 31 6.81 -7.83 2.37
CA LEU A 31 7.25 -8.81 3.36
C LEU A 31 7.70 -10.11 2.71
N ARG A 32 7.03 -10.54 1.63
CA ARG A 32 7.31 -11.78 0.90
C ARG A 32 8.52 -11.71 -0.04
N ARG A 33 8.84 -10.53 -0.58
CA ARG A 33 10.01 -10.37 -1.45
C ARG A 33 11.30 -10.32 -0.66
N ASP A 34 12.39 -10.81 -1.25
CA ASP A 34 13.73 -10.48 -0.78
C ASP A 34 14.27 -9.26 -1.52
N PHE A 35 14.84 -8.33 -0.76
CA PHE A 35 15.47 -7.11 -1.24
C PHE A 35 17.00 -7.14 -1.08
N GLY A 36 17.58 -8.25 -0.62
CA GLY A 36 19.00 -8.39 -0.31
C GLY A 36 19.46 -7.57 0.91
N SER A 37 18.57 -6.78 1.51
CA SER A 37 18.82 -5.99 2.71
C SER A 37 17.54 -5.82 3.52
N THR A 38 17.60 -6.14 4.80
CA THR A 38 16.50 -5.93 5.75
C THR A 38 16.09 -4.46 5.81
N ASN A 39 17.05 -3.52 5.73
CA ASN A 39 16.76 -2.09 5.75
C ASN A 39 15.97 -1.67 4.50
N ALA A 40 16.31 -2.21 3.33
CA ALA A 40 15.58 -1.92 2.10
C ALA A 40 14.13 -2.45 2.17
N LYS A 41 13.93 -3.65 2.72
CA LYS A 41 12.59 -4.20 2.97
C LYS A 41 11.79 -3.30 3.92
N LEU A 42 12.38 -2.92 5.05
CA LEU A 42 11.72 -2.07 6.04
C LEU A 42 11.38 -0.69 5.49
N ALA A 43 12.24 -0.08 4.67
CA ALA A 43 11.95 1.22 4.05
C ALA A 43 10.70 1.17 3.16
N TRP A 44 10.53 0.10 2.36
CA TRP A 44 9.33 -0.08 1.53
C TRP A 44 8.06 -0.31 2.36
N VAL A 45 8.15 -1.10 3.43
CA VAL A 45 7.04 -1.32 4.36
C VAL A 45 6.66 -0.03 5.08
N GLN A 46 7.64 0.70 5.62
CA GLN A 46 7.44 1.99 6.29
C GLN A 46 6.80 2.99 5.35
N LEU A 47 7.29 3.09 4.10
CA LEU A 47 6.71 3.98 3.11
C LEU A 47 5.24 3.63 2.84
N ALA A 48 4.92 2.34 2.66
CA ALA A 48 3.57 1.85 2.41
C ALA A 48 2.60 2.06 3.59
N VAL A 49 3.10 2.10 4.83
CA VAL A 49 2.30 2.33 6.04
C VAL A 49 2.15 3.82 6.36
N LEU A 50 3.24 4.59 6.30
CA LEU A 50 3.30 5.96 6.83
C LEU A 50 2.90 7.02 5.81
N VAL A 51 2.89 6.69 4.52
CA VAL A 51 2.53 7.62 3.45
C VAL A 51 1.22 7.14 2.80
N PRO A 52 0.06 7.68 3.22
CA PRO A 52 -1.24 7.29 2.66
C PRO A 52 -1.29 7.48 1.15
N PHE A 53 -1.93 6.55 0.45
CA PHE A 53 -2.06 6.43 -1.01
C PHE A 53 -0.72 6.30 -1.74
N PHE A 54 0.17 7.28 -1.60
CA PHE A 54 1.43 7.37 -2.32
C PHE A 54 2.43 6.27 -1.91
N GLY A 55 2.42 5.82 -0.66
CA GLY A 55 3.33 4.79 -0.19
C GLY A 55 3.12 3.44 -0.87
N GLY A 56 1.87 2.97 -0.88
CA GLY A 56 1.49 1.76 -1.60
C GLY A 56 1.69 1.88 -3.11
N LEU A 57 1.35 3.03 -3.71
CA LEU A 57 1.58 3.26 -5.13
C LEU A 57 3.09 3.27 -5.48
N ALA A 58 3.91 3.99 -4.71
CA ALA A 58 5.37 4.01 -4.90
C ALA A 58 5.97 2.61 -4.77
N TYR A 59 5.48 1.81 -3.82
CA TYR A 59 5.85 0.41 -3.73
C TYR A 59 5.47 -0.36 -5.00
N LEU A 60 4.22 -0.28 -5.46
CA LEU A 60 3.74 -1.02 -6.63
C LEU A 60 4.53 -0.71 -7.90
N PHE A 61 4.85 0.56 -8.14
CA PHE A 61 5.55 0.99 -9.36
C PHE A 61 7.07 0.78 -9.30
N PHE A 62 7.69 1.04 -8.15
CA PHE A 62 9.14 1.04 -7.99
C PHE A 62 9.65 -0.08 -7.08
N GLY A 63 9.08 -0.23 -5.89
CA GLY A 63 9.51 -1.21 -4.89
C GLY A 63 9.35 -2.65 -5.36
N ARG A 64 8.22 -2.98 -5.98
CA ARG A 64 7.90 -4.33 -6.48
C ARG A 64 8.95 -4.86 -7.47
N LYS A 65 9.52 -3.99 -8.30
CA LYS A 65 10.55 -4.35 -9.30
C LYS A 65 11.93 -4.59 -8.69
N ARG A 66 12.16 -4.07 -7.47
CA ARG A 66 13.46 -4.19 -6.77
C ARG A 66 13.56 -5.45 -5.91
N GLY A 67 12.43 -6.00 -5.47
CA GLY A 67 12.40 -7.23 -4.70
C GLY A 67 12.25 -8.45 -5.60
N ARG A 68 13.05 -9.49 -5.33
CA ARG A 68 12.90 -10.81 -5.96
C ARG A 68 11.89 -11.62 -5.16
N ILE A 69 11.05 -12.38 -5.85
CA ILE A 69 10.31 -13.46 -5.20
C ILE A 69 11.30 -14.61 -5.24
N ASP A 70 11.91 -14.94 -4.10
CA ASP A 70 12.72 -16.15 -4.01
C ASP A 70 11.82 -17.33 -4.42
N GLN A 71 12.29 -18.11 -5.41
CA GLN A 71 11.66 -19.37 -5.79
C GLN A 71 12.00 -20.44 -4.76
#